data_AF-A0A938LK70-F1
#
_entry.id   AF-A0A938LK70-F1
#
_cell.length_a   1.000
_cell.length_b   1.000
_cell.length_c   1.000
_cell.angle_alpha   90.00
_cell.angle_beta   90.00
_cell.angle_gamma   90.00
#
_symmetry.space_group_name_H-M   'P 1'
#
loop_
_entity.id
_entity.type
_entity.pdbx_description
1 polymer ?
#
loop_
_entity_poly.entity_id
_entity_poly.type
_entity_poly.pdbx_seq_one_letter_code
_entity_poly.pdbx_strand_id
1 'polypeptide(L)'
;MTQVRQERTGWRDERVSRRHREWGYDCPALDIDFLLLEYDRGRAAAVVEYKHEASPSVRLAHPSVRAIVDLADRAGLPAFVVRYADDFSWWYPTPLNERAQRLCPGGARLTEEQWVDLLYRCRGGRLPPGGAQRA
;
A
#
# COMPACT_ATOMS: atom_id res chain seq x y z
N MET A 1 -6.45 -17.65 -20.93
CA MET A 1 -6.31 -16.96 -19.63
C MET A 1 -6.70 -17.94 -18.55
N THR A 2 -5.77 -18.30 -17.66
CA THR A 2 -6.06 -19.23 -16.56
C THR A 2 -6.87 -18.47 -15.52
N GLN A 3 -8.15 -18.79 -15.38
CA GLN A 3 -9.04 -18.16 -14.42
C GLN A 3 -8.53 -18.50 -13.01
N VAL A 4 -8.01 -17.50 -12.30
CA VAL A 4 -7.53 -17.66 -10.93
C VAL A 4 -8.73 -17.93 -10.04
N ARG A 5 -8.67 -19.01 -9.27
CA ARG A 5 -9.72 -19.37 -8.32
C ARG A 5 -9.77 -18.29 -7.24
N GLN A 6 -10.87 -17.54 -7.19
CA GLN A 6 -11.13 -16.57 -6.14
C GLN A 6 -10.99 -17.25 -4.76
N GLU A 7 -10.34 -16.59 -3.81
CA GLU A 7 -10.27 -17.10 -2.44
C GLU A 7 -11.67 -17.37 -1.92
N ARG A 8 -11.84 -18.49 -1.21
CA ARG A 8 -13.14 -19.13 -0.94
C ARG A 8 -14.16 -18.24 -0.21
N THR A 9 -13.70 -17.13 0.36
CA THR A 9 -14.49 -16.18 1.16
C THR A 9 -14.38 -14.75 0.65
N GLY A 10 -13.39 -14.39 -0.18
CA GLY A 10 -13.05 -12.99 -0.46
C GLY A 10 -12.51 -12.21 0.75
N TRP A 11 -12.32 -12.88 1.89
CA TRP A 11 -11.76 -12.33 3.12
C TRP A 11 -10.46 -13.05 3.42
N ARG A 12 -9.34 -12.30 3.48
CA ARG A 12 -8.15 -12.73 4.26
C ARG A 12 -8.66 -13.27 5.60
N ASP A 13 -8.13 -14.39 6.10
CA ASP A 13 -8.64 -15.07 7.29
C ASP A 13 -8.67 -14.12 8.52
N GLU A 14 -9.80 -13.40 8.67
CA GLU A 14 -10.00 -12.36 9.68
C GLU A 14 -9.86 -12.94 11.09
N ARG A 15 -9.94 -14.27 11.23
CA ARG A 15 -9.81 -14.98 12.50
C ARG A 15 -8.45 -14.77 13.13
N VAL A 16 -7.37 -14.70 12.34
CA VAL A 16 -6.02 -14.43 12.86
C VAL A 16 -5.94 -12.99 13.35
N SER A 17 -6.44 -12.04 12.58
CA SER A 17 -6.46 -10.63 12.99
C SER A 17 -7.32 -10.39 14.22
N ARG A 18 -8.49 -11.03 14.30
CA ARG A 18 -9.33 -11.02 15.50
C ARG A 18 -8.60 -11.62 16.71
N ARG A 19 -7.87 -12.72 16.51
CA ARG A 19 -7.06 -13.34 17.56
C ARG A 19 -5.95 -12.41 18.06
N HIS A 20 -5.26 -11.69 17.17
CA HIS A 20 -4.24 -10.71 17.57
C HIS A 20 -4.83 -9.54 18.37
N ARG A 21 -6.04 -9.08 18.05
CA ARG A 21 -6.73 -8.02 18.80
C ARG A 21 -7.05 -8.42 20.25
N GLU A 22 -7.20 -9.72 20.54
CA GLU A 22 -7.42 -10.21 21.92
C GLU A 22 -6.23 -9.93 22.84
N TRP A 23 -5.02 -9.79 22.29
CA TRP A 23 -3.80 -9.48 23.05
C TRP A 23 -3.65 -7.98 23.36
N GLY A 24 -4.63 -7.16 22.99
CA GLY A 24 -4.66 -5.73 23.31
C GLY A 24 -3.72 -4.88 22.45
N TYR A 25 -3.48 -3.65 22.90
CA TYR A 25 -2.75 -2.64 22.14
C TYR A 25 -1.25 -2.92 22.00
N ASP A 26 -0.69 -3.79 22.86
CA ASP A 26 0.75 -4.09 22.95
C ASP A 26 1.09 -5.48 22.36
N CYS A 27 0.23 -5.98 21.47
CA CYS A 27 0.54 -7.19 20.71
C CYS A 27 1.86 -6.95 19.93
N PRO A 28 2.87 -7.84 20.03
CA PRO A 28 4.17 -7.67 19.36
C PRO A 28 4.10 -7.92 17.84
N ALA A 29 2.90 -7.91 17.25
CA ALA A 29 2.64 -8.11 15.85
C ALA A 29 1.75 -6.97 15.32
N LEU A 30 2.15 -6.41 14.19
CA LEU A 30 1.35 -5.47 13.43
C LEU A 30 0.68 -6.20 12.27
N ASP A 31 -0.65 -6.23 12.27
CA ASP A 31 -1.42 -6.61 11.09
C ASP A 31 -1.38 -5.47 10.07
N ILE A 32 -0.81 -5.73 8.89
CA ILE A 32 -0.91 -4.78 7.77
C ILE A 32 -2.16 -5.16 6.97
N ASP A 33 -3.30 -4.60 7.39
CA ASP A 33 -4.65 -4.98 6.96
C ASP A 33 -4.78 -5.18 5.44
N PHE A 34 -4.20 -4.25 4.67
CA PHE A 34 -4.18 -4.28 3.22
C PHE A 34 -2.78 -3.98 2.65
N LEU A 35 -1.79 -4.79 3.07
CA LEU A 35 -0.47 -4.77 2.43
C LEU A 35 -0.59 -5.15 0.95
N LEU A 36 -0.13 -4.26 0.09
CA LEU A 36 0.17 -4.55 -1.31
C LEU A 36 1.69 -4.46 -1.50
N LEU A 37 2.27 -5.53 -2.04
CA LEU A 37 3.67 -5.55 -2.45
C LEU A 37 3.73 -5.34 -3.95
N GLU A 38 4.16 -4.15 -4.35
CA GLU A 38 4.54 -3.93 -5.74
C GLU A 38 5.81 -4.69 -6.05
N TYR A 39 5.84 -5.38 -7.19
CA TYR A 39 7.01 -6.13 -7.60
C TYR A 39 7.34 -5.94 -9.08
N ASP A 40 8.63 -6.03 -9.41
CA ASP A 40 9.13 -6.19 -10.77
C ASP A 40 10.06 -7.39 -10.82
N ARG A 41 9.81 -8.33 -11.75
CA ARG A 41 10.61 -9.56 -11.94
C ARG A 41 10.89 -10.32 -10.62
N GLY A 42 9.90 -10.40 -9.74
CA GLY A 42 9.99 -11.09 -8.45
C GLY A 42 10.75 -10.32 -7.37
N ARG A 43 11.07 -9.04 -7.58
CA ARG A 43 11.71 -8.17 -6.58
C ARG A 43 10.73 -7.10 -6.13
N ALA A 44 10.66 -6.88 -4.82
CA ALA A 44 9.87 -5.80 -4.24
C ALA A 44 10.30 -4.43 -4.80
N ALA A 45 9.31 -3.58 -5.10
CA ALA A 45 9.49 -2.25 -5.68
C ALA A 45 8.93 -1.14 -4.77
N ALA A 46 7.92 -1.43 -3.94
CA ALA A 46 7.38 -0.49 -2.95
C ALA A 46 6.63 -1.24 -1.85
N VAL A 47 6.52 -0.60 -0.67
CA VAL A 47 5.61 -1.01 0.40
C VAL A 47 4.44 -0.03 0.45
N VAL A 48 3.21 -0.53 0.32
CA VAL A 48 2.01 0.31 0.34
C VAL A 48 1.00 -0.23 1.35
N GLU A 49 0.60 0.64 2.27
CA GLU A 49 -0.54 0.41 3.17
C GLU A 49 -1.75 1.22 2.67
N TYR A 50 -2.78 0.53 2.21
CA TYR A 50 -4.02 1.20 1.77
C TYR A 50 -5.00 1.41 2.92
N LYS A 51 -5.68 2.56 2.89
CA LYS A 51 -6.76 2.91 3.80
C LYS A 51 -7.96 3.42 3.02
N HIS A 52 -9.11 2.81 3.27
CA HIS A 52 -10.39 3.30 2.73
C HIS A 52 -10.66 4.73 3.22
N GLU A 53 -11.36 5.56 2.45
CA GLU A 53 -11.65 6.96 2.82
C GLU A 53 -12.37 7.12 4.16
N ALA A 54 -13.23 6.16 4.49
CA ALA A 54 -13.95 6.10 5.77
C ALA A 54 -13.07 5.67 6.96
N SER A 55 -11.82 5.26 6.73
CA SER A 55 -10.90 4.88 7.79
C SER A 55 -10.44 6.12 8.58
N PRO A 56 -10.22 6.00 9.90
CA PRO A 56 -9.62 7.07 10.69
C PRO A 56 -8.30 7.58 10.08
N SER A 57 -7.99 8.87 10.28
CA SER A 57 -6.71 9.42 9.84
C SER A 57 -5.54 8.67 10.47
N VAL A 58 -4.57 8.29 9.63
CA VAL A 58 -3.38 7.60 10.08
C VAL A 58 -2.53 8.57 10.90
N ARG A 59 -2.22 8.17 12.14
CA ARG A 59 -1.28 8.90 12.99
C ARG A 59 0.13 8.52 12.57
N LEU A 60 0.80 9.37 11.80
CA LEU A 60 2.15 9.07 11.26
C LEU A 60 3.19 8.78 12.34
N ALA A 61 3.02 9.32 13.56
CA ALA A 61 3.90 9.06 14.70
C ALA A 61 3.64 7.70 15.40
N HIS A 62 2.62 6.94 14.98
CA HIS A 62 2.25 5.68 15.62
C HIS A 62 3.35 4.62 15.43
N PRO A 63 3.64 3.76 16.43
CA PRO A 63 4.67 2.72 16.33
C PRO A 63 4.51 1.80 15.11
N SER A 64 3.27 1.51 14.68
CA SER A 64 3.01 0.69 13.49
C SER A 64 3.59 1.29 12.21
N VAL A 65 3.43 2.61 12.02
CA VAL A 65 3.96 3.33 10.86
C VAL A 65 5.49 3.30 10.90
N ARG A 66 6.08 3.46 12.09
CA ARG A 66 7.54 3.35 12.26
C ARG A 66 8.08 1.97 11.91
N ALA A 67 7.37 0.90 12.28
CA ALA A 67 7.76 -0.47 11.91
C ALA A 67 7.71 -0.70 10.39
N ILE A 68 6.72 -0.14 9.70
CA ILE A 68 6.63 -0.20 8.23
C ILE A 68 7.80 0.56 7.59
N VAL A 69 8.13 1.76 8.10
CA VAL A 69 9.26 2.56 7.62
C VAL A 69 10.58 1.82 7.84
N ASP A 70 10.82 1.24 9.02
CA ASP A 70 12.03 0.45 9.30
C ASP A 70 12.21 -0.69 8.29
N LEU A 71 11.15 -1.48 8.07
CA LEU A 71 11.17 -2.57 7.09
C LEU A 71 11.49 -2.07 5.68
N ALA A 72 10.83 -1.01 5.24
CA ALA A 72 11.02 -0.46 3.90
C ALA A 72 12.43 0.13 3.72
N ASP A 73 12.96 0.83 4.72
CA ASP A 73 14.30 1.42 4.66
C ASP A 73 15.38 0.34 4.63
N ARG A 74 15.23 -0.72 5.42
CA ARG A 74 16.12 -1.90 5.38
C ARG A 74 16.07 -2.61 4.04
N ALA A 75 14.91 -2.64 3.38
CA ALA A 75 14.75 -3.20 2.04
C ALA A 75 15.16 -2.21 0.92
N GLY A 76 15.46 -0.96 1.24
CA GLY A 76 15.78 0.07 0.26
C GLY A 76 14.60 0.51 -0.61
N LEU A 77 13.36 0.37 -0.12
CA LEU A 77 12.12 0.59 -0.86
C LEU A 77 11.43 1.92 -0.47
N PRO A 78 10.68 2.56 -1.38
CA PRO A 78 9.74 3.61 -1.01
C PRO A 78 8.55 3.02 -0.22
N ALA A 79 8.10 3.74 0.81
CA ALA A 79 6.93 3.38 1.62
C ALA A 79 5.84 4.46 1.58
N PHE A 80 4.59 4.05 1.44
CA PHE A 80 3.43 4.94 1.41
C PHE A 80 2.29 4.44 2.29
N VAL A 81 1.57 5.38 2.89
CA VAL A 81 0.17 5.18 3.31
C VAL A 81 -0.70 5.86 2.27
N VAL A 82 -1.64 5.13 1.68
CA VAL A 82 -2.47 5.64 0.59
C VAL A 82 -3.93 5.57 0.98
N ARG A 83 -4.58 6.74 1.05
CA ARG A 83 -6.03 6.79 1.21
C ARG A 83 -6.70 6.73 -0.16
N TYR A 84 -7.79 5.98 -0.30
CA TYR A 84 -8.51 5.87 -1.57
C TYR A 84 -10.03 6.02 -1.37
N ALA A 85 -10.70 6.53 -2.39
CA ALA A 85 -12.16 6.64 -2.47
C ALA A 85 -12.82 5.27 -2.66
N ASP A 86 -14.01 5.04 -2.11
CA ASP A 86 -14.74 3.76 -2.32
C ASP A 86 -14.99 3.47 -3.81
N ASP A 87 -15.23 4.53 -4.59
CA ASP A 87 -15.45 4.49 -6.04
C ASP A 87 -14.15 4.56 -6.88
N PHE A 88 -12.99 4.57 -6.22
CA PHE A 88 -11.65 4.72 -6.81
C PHE A 88 -11.42 6.01 -7.63
N SER A 89 -12.30 7.02 -7.49
CA SER A 89 -12.17 8.30 -8.20
C SER A 89 -10.94 9.11 -7.79
N TRP A 90 -10.38 8.84 -6.61
CA TRP A 90 -9.16 9.49 -6.14
C TRP A 90 -8.30 8.60 -5.23
N TRP A 91 -7.00 8.89 -5.24
CA TRP A 91 -5.97 8.29 -4.41
C TRP A 91 -5.13 9.39 -3.76
N TYR A 92 -4.81 9.27 -2.48
CA TYR A 92 -4.04 10.25 -1.73
C TYR A 92 -2.83 9.57 -1.09
N PRO A 93 -1.69 9.52 -1.80
CA PRO A 93 -0.47 8.94 -1.26
C PRO A 93 0.21 9.89 -0.27
N THR A 94 0.44 9.40 0.94
CA THR A 94 1.28 10.04 1.94
C THR A 94 2.62 9.31 1.98
N PRO A 95 3.74 9.96 1.58
CA PRO A 95 5.06 9.35 1.65
C PRO A 95 5.47 9.14 3.12
N LEU A 96 6.08 7.99 3.42
CA LEU A 96 6.50 7.64 4.79
C LEU A 96 8.02 7.72 4.99
N ASN A 97 8.81 7.66 3.92
CA ASN A 97 10.27 7.73 3.98
C ASN A 97 10.84 8.61 2.85
N GLU A 98 12.14 8.90 2.91
CA GLU A 98 12.80 9.80 1.95
C GLU A 98 12.71 9.30 0.50
N ARG A 99 12.74 7.98 0.29
CA ARG A 99 12.60 7.37 -1.05
C ARG A 99 11.22 7.66 -1.64
N ALA A 100 10.16 7.48 -0.85
CA ALA A 100 8.81 7.83 -1.23
C ALA A 100 8.65 9.33 -1.48
N GLN A 101 9.21 10.17 -0.60
CA GLN A 101 9.15 11.63 -0.70
C GLN A 101 9.75 12.14 -2.02
N ARG A 102 10.82 11.51 -2.52
CA ARG A 102 11.43 11.86 -3.81
C ARG A 102 10.55 11.52 -5.02
N LEU A 103 9.72 10.48 -4.92
CA LEU A 103 8.82 10.04 -6.01
C LEU A 103 7.50 10.79 -6.00
N CYS A 104 7.00 11.10 -4.81
CA CYS A 104 5.77 11.83 -4.58
C CYS A 104 5.95 12.69 -3.32
N PRO A 105 6.14 14.01 -3.45
CA PRO A 105 6.29 14.89 -2.29
C PRO A 105 4.99 15.03 -1.45
N GLY A 106 3.91 14.36 -1.85
CA GLY A 106 2.60 14.39 -1.19
C GLY A 106 1.77 15.62 -1.56
N GLY A 107 0.67 15.82 -0.83
CA GLY A 107 -0.11 17.07 -0.86
C GLY A 107 -1.19 17.16 -1.93
N ALA A 108 -1.38 16.14 -2.77
CA ALA A 108 -2.41 16.16 -3.81
C ALA A 108 -3.14 14.81 -3.93
N ARG A 109 -4.42 14.88 -4.32
CA ARG A 109 -5.17 13.71 -4.81
C ARG A 109 -4.70 13.39 -6.22
N LEU A 110 -4.55 12.11 -6.50
CA LEU A 110 -4.22 11.54 -7.79
C LEU A 110 -5.46 10.85 -8.37
N THR A 111 -5.58 10.86 -9.70
CA THR A 111 -6.45 9.91 -10.40
C THR A 111 -5.88 8.49 -10.29
N GLU A 112 -6.68 7.47 -10.60
CA GLU A 112 -6.19 6.08 -10.67
C GLU A 112 -4.99 5.96 -11.64
N GLU A 113 -5.05 6.60 -12.80
CA GLU A 113 -3.96 6.54 -13.79
C GLU A 113 -2.66 7.17 -13.27
N GLN A 114 -2.77 8.30 -12.55
CA GLN A 114 -1.63 8.96 -11.93
C GLN A 114 -1.05 8.12 -10.78
N TRP A 115 -1.92 7.46 -10.00
CA TRP A 115 -1.52 6.52 -8.97
C TRP A 115 -0.78 5.32 -9.58
N VAL A 116 -1.32 4.71 -10.63
CA VAL A 116 -0.70 3.60 -11.34
C VAL A 116 0.64 4.03 -11.95
N ASP A 117 0.74 5.21 -12.57
CA ASP A 117 2.04 5.72 -13.06
C ASP A 117 3.07 5.87 -11.92
N LEU A 118 2.67 6.32 -10.73
CA LEU A 118 3.55 6.37 -9.57
C LEU A 118 4.06 4.97 -9.17
N LEU A 119 3.23 3.92 -9.27
CA LEU A 119 3.67 2.54 -9.04
C LEU A 119 4.69 2.08 -10.09
N TYR A 120 4.51 2.43 -11.37
CA TYR A 120 5.51 2.19 -12.42
C TYR A 120 6.83 2.92 -12.15
N ARG A 121 6.76 4.16 -11.64
CA ARG A 121 7.95 4.92 -11.24
C ARG A 121 8.70 4.28 -10.08
N CYS A 122 8.00 3.62 -9.15
CA CYS A 122 8.65 2.84 -8.09
C CYS A 122 9.47 1.65 -8.66
N ARG A 123 9.09 1.13 -9.82
CA ARG A 123 9.83 0.08 -10.55
C ARG A 123 10.97 0.63 -11.41
N GLY A 124 11.18 1.95 -11.44
CA GLY A 124 12.16 2.60 -12.30
C GLY A 124 11.71 2.82 -13.75
N GLY A 125 10.41 2.67 -14.03
CA GLY A 125 9.82 2.87 -15.36
C GLY A 125 8.76 3.99 -15.39
N ARG A 126 7.98 4.03 -16.47
CA ARG A 126 6.77 4.85 -16.60
C ARG A 126 5.63 4.00 -17.14
N LEU A 127 4.39 4.44 -16.94
CA LEU A 127 3.24 3.79 -17.56
C LEU A 127 3.37 3.82 -19.10
N PRO A 128 3.19 2.69 -19.80
CA PRO A 128 3.24 2.65 -21.26
C PRO A 128 2.15 3.51 -21.92
N PRO A 129 2.39 4.06 -23.14
CA PRO A 129 1.35 4.72 -23.92
C PRO A 129 0.20 3.74 -24.21
N GLY A 130 -1.04 4.11 -23.86
CA GLY A 130 -2.22 3.24 -23.97
C GLY A 130 -2.67 2.56 -22.66
N GLY A 131 -1.97 2.82 -21.55
CA GLY A 131 -2.32 2.34 -20.22
C GLY A 131 -1.87 0.90 -19.94
N ALA A 132 -2.09 0.44 -18.71
CA ALA A 132 -2.03 -0.99 -18.41
C ALA A 132 -3.22 -1.63 -19.13
N GLN A 133 -2.97 -2.54 -20.08
CA GLN A 133 -4.06 -3.28 -20.74
C GLN A 133 -4.96 -3.89 -19.66
N ARG A 134 -6.21 -3.43 -19.58
CA ARG A 134 -7.21 -3.99 -18.66
C ARG A 134 -7.41 -5.45 -19.10
N ALA A 135 -6.91 -6.38 -18.29
CA ALA A 135 -7.07 -7.81 -18.49
C ALA A 135 -8.49 -8.26 -18.13
#